data_AF-A0A7S4U7C4-F1
#
_entry.id   AF-A0A7S4U7C4-F1
#
_cell.length_a   1.000
_cell.length_b   1.000
_cell.length_c   1.000
_cell.angle_alpha   90.00
_cell.angle_beta   90.00
_cell.angle_gamma   90.00
#
_symmetry.space_group_name_H-M   'P 1'
#
loop_
_entity.id
_entity.type
_entity.pdbx_description
1 polymer ?
#
loop_
_entity_poly.entity_id
_entity_poly.type
_entity_poly.pdbx_seq_one_letter_code
_entity_poly.pdbx_strand_id
1 'polypeptide(L)'
;MILFSVLVNTSENTAETDLQFRDILMEIFFHHICPRYIEDISINSAGQSVCGWTGVNCCGDDVIGVQYQGINWVGNFNIYALPSTTTMIWITSSSQSFPMITRRFPRKLTSISLTVNEIFGTLDLTTLPSQMTDGYFNNNRLVGPLNFIRLPRTLQRLNVVQNNIQQKRVWYDSLPKNLRTILLANVFGEVRAIDPRQMSNAKKIFRGVTYDKIH
;
A
#
# COMPACT_ATOMS: atom_id res chain seq x y z
N MET A 1 -38.80 31.27 -32.31
CA MET A 1 -37.96 30.12 -32.65
C MET A 1 -36.55 30.62 -32.89
N ILE A 2 -35.72 30.65 -31.85
CA ILE A 2 -34.26 30.85 -31.95
C ILE A 2 -33.67 29.79 -31.03
N LEU A 3 -33.14 28.71 -31.61
CA LEU A 3 -32.36 27.72 -30.89
C LEU A 3 -30.99 28.36 -30.59
N PHE A 4 -30.71 28.62 -29.31
CA PHE A 4 -29.31 28.67 -28.86
C PHE A 4 -28.87 27.23 -28.60
N SER A 5 -28.10 26.69 -29.54
CA SER A 5 -27.28 25.51 -29.32
C SER A 5 -26.21 25.86 -28.30
N VAL A 6 -26.42 25.49 -27.04
CA VAL A 6 -25.32 25.38 -26.08
C VAL A 6 -24.54 24.14 -26.49
N LEU A 7 -23.44 24.32 -27.21
CA LEU A 7 -22.37 23.33 -27.25
C LEU A 7 -21.81 23.26 -25.82
N VAL A 8 -22.39 22.39 -24.99
CA VAL A 8 -21.85 22.04 -23.70
C VAL A 8 -20.55 21.30 -23.97
N ASN A 9 -19.43 21.93 -23.60
CA ASN A 9 -18.10 21.37 -23.73
C ASN A 9 -17.94 20.26 -22.68
N THR A 10 -18.34 19.03 -23.03
CA THR A 10 -18.39 17.91 -22.08
C THR A 10 -17.03 17.56 -21.46
N SER A 11 -15.92 17.89 -22.15
CA SER A 11 -14.56 17.61 -21.67
C SER A 11 -14.09 18.52 -20.54
N GLU A 12 -14.49 19.79 -20.54
CA GLU A 12 -14.14 20.74 -19.47
C GLU A 12 -14.86 20.37 -18.18
N ASN A 13 -16.14 19.98 -18.28
CA ASN A 13 -16.95 19.58 -17.13
C ASN A 13 -16.48 18.26 -16.51
N THR A 14 -15.98 17.30 -17.32
CA THR A 14 -15.38 16.06 -16.80
C THR A 14 -14.06 16.31 -16.08
N ALA A 15 -13.18 17.16 -16.63
CA ALA A 15 -11.91 17.46 -15.99
C ALA A 15 -12.11 18.18 -14.66
N GLU A 16 -13.03 19.14 -14.60
CA GLU A 16 -13.38 19.84 -13.36
C GLU A 16 -13.96 18.87 -12.30
N THR A 17 -14.85 17.96 -12.72
CA THR A 17 -15.41 16.93 -11.84
C THR A 17 -14.34 15.97 -11.31
N ASP A 18 -13.39 15.55 -12.16
CA ASP A 18 -12.29 14.67 -11.75
C ASP A 18 -11.36 15.34 -10.74
N LEU A 19 -11.09 16.64 -10.91
CA LEU A 19 -10.33 17.45 -9.96
C LEU A 19 -11.06 17.57 -8.61
N GLN A 20 -12.37 17.86 -8.62
CA GLN A 20 -13.17 17.91 -7.40
C GLN A 20 -13.21 16.56 -6.67
N PHE A 21 -13.38 15.46 -7.41
CA PHE A 21 -13.41 14.13 -6.81
C PHE A 21 -12.07 13.76 -6.19
N ARG A 22 -10.95 14.08 -6.86
CA ARG A 22 -9.59 13.93 -6.31
C ARG A 22 -9.44 14.70 -5.00
N ASP A 23 -9.88 15.95 -4.96
CA ASP A 23 -9.71 16.79 -3.77
C ASP A 23 -10.52 16.25 -2.59
N ILE A 24 -11.76 15.78 -2.82
CA ILE A 24 -12.57 15.07 -1.80
C ILE A 24 -11.86 13.81 -1.31
N LEU A 25 -11.29 13.01 -2.21
CA LEU A 25 -10.53 11.82 -1.83
C LEU A 25 -9.36 12.16 -0.90
N MET A 26 -8.66 13.26 -1.19
CA MET A 26 -7.56 13.72 -0.36
C MET A 26 -8.00 14.35 0.96
N GLU A 27 -9.13 15.06 1.00
CA GLU A 27 -9.75 15.48 2.26
C GLU A 27 -10.05 14.27 3.17
N ILE A 28 -10.59 13.19 2.60
CA ILE A 28 -10.86 11.95 3.34
C ILE A 28 -9.56 11.27 3.79
N PHE A 29 -8.51 11.30 2.96
CA PHE A 29 -7.18 10.77 3.31
C PHE A 29 -6.63 11.43 4.58
N PHE A 30 -6.80 12.75 4.72
CA PHE A 30 -6.34 13.53 5.88
C PHE A 30 -7.38 13.69 7.00
N HIS A 31 -8.63 13.24 6.82
CA HIS A 31 -9.77 13.57 7.69
C HIS A 31 -9.54 13.29 9.20
N HIS A 32 -8.77 12.25 9.54
CA HIS A 32 -8.50 11.90 10.93
C HIS A 32 -7.18 12.47 11.46
N ILE A 33 -6.46 13.28 10.67
CA ILE A 33 -5.27 14.01 11.11
C ILE A 33 -5.70 15.32 11.77
N CYS A 34 -5.06 15.67 12.89
CA CYS A 34 -5.35 16.93 13.58
C CYS A 34 -5.12 18.13 12.63
N PRO A 35 -6.08 19.08 12.49
CA PRO A 35 -6.03 20.16 11.50
C PRO A 35 -4.75 21.00 11.50
N ARG A 36 -4.15 21.24 12.66
CA ARG A 36 -2.89 22.01 12.77
C ARG A 36 -1.76 21.43 11.90
N TYR A 37 -1.68 20.11 11.77
CA TYR A 37 -0.64 19.48 10.94
C TYR A 37 -0.95 19.62 9.44
N ILE A 38 -2.24 19.71 9.09
CA ILE A 38 -2.69 19.94 7.72
C ILE A 38 -2.38 21.39 7.32
N GLU A 39 -2.62 22.33 8.23
CA GLU A 39 -2.20 23.73 8.05
C GLU A 39 -0.71 23.79 7.74
N ASP A 40 0.15 23.16 8.55
CA ASP A 40 1.61 23.14 8.37
C ASP A 40 2.08 22.65 6.99
N ILE A 41 1.45 21.59 6.45
CA ILE A 41 1.85 21.05 5.13
C ILE A 41 1.22 21.78 3.94
N SER A 42 0.19 22.59 4.19
CA SER A 42 -0.56 23.32 3.16
C SER A 42 -0.15 24.80 3.02
N ILE A 43 0.74 25.31 3.91
CA ILE A 43 1.11 26.75 4.01
C ILE A 43 1.50 27.38 2.66
N ASN A 44 2.24 26.66 1.81
CA ASN A 44 2.72 27.20 0.52
C ASN A 44 1.71 27.05 -0.62
N SER A 45 0.50 26.58 -0.32
CA SER A 45 -0.51 26.16 -1.30
C SER A 45 -1.89 26.73 -0.99
N ALA A 46 -1.97 27.86 -0.29
CA ALA A 46 -3.23 28.53 0.01
C ALA A 46 -4.02 28.82 -1.28
N GLY A 47 -5.09 28.04 -1.53
CA GLY A 47 -5.92 28.10 -2.74
C GLY A 47 -5.42 27.27 -3.93
N GLN A 48 -4.38 26.45 -3.76
CA GLN A 48 -3.84 25.55 -4.79
C GLN A 48 -4.21 24.08 -4.52
N SER A 49 -4.18 23.29 -5.58
CA SER A 49 -4.32 21.83 -5.57
C SER A 49 -3.49 21.18 -4.45
N VAL A 50 -3.99 20.07 -3.92
CA VAL A 50 -3.30 19.19 -2.96
C VAL A 50 -1.89 18.77 -3.43
N CYS A 51 -1.60 18.87 -4.73
CA CYS A 51 -0.28 18.65 -5.30
C CYS A 51 0.81 19.61 -4.80
N GLY A 52 0.44 20.73 -4.16
CA GLY A 52 1.38 21.61 -3.47
C GLY A 52 1.70 21.18 -2.03
N TRP A 53 1.00 20.18 -1.49
CA TRP A 53 1.11 19.83 -0.07
C TRP A 53 2.35 18.99 0.18
N THR A 54 3.03 19.28 1.29
CA THR A 54 4.23 18.52 1.68
C THR A 54 3.89 17.04 1.87
N GLY A 55 4.63 16.16 1.19
CA GLY A 55 4.45 14.72 1.22
C GLY A 55 3.45 14.18 0.20
N VAL A 56 2.84 15.02 -0.64
CA VAL A 56 1.98 14.60 -1.77
C VAL A 56 2.76 14.72 -3.07
N ASN A 57 2.80 13.65 -3.84
CA ASN A 57 3.51 13.59 -5.12
C ASN A 57 2.49 13.53 -6.26
N CYS A 58 2.61 14.45 -7.23
CA CYS A 58 1.73 14.48 -8.39
C CYS A 58 2.48 14.36 -9.73
N CYS A 59 1.77 13.84 -10.74
CA CYS A 59 2.14 13.92 -12.15
C CYS A 59 1.08 14.74 -12.87
N GLY A 60 1.38 16.02 -13.15
CA GLY A 60 0.32 16.98 -13.47
C GLY A 60 -0.62 17.10 -12.27
N ASP A 61 -1.91 16.82 -12.50
CA ASP A 61 -2.96 16.86 -11.47
C ASP A 61 -3.21 15.51 -10.77
N ASP A 62 -2.59 14.43 -11.25
CA ASP A 62 -2.79 13.10 -10.69
C ASP A 62 -1.92 12.87 -9.46
N VAL A 63 -2.54 12.56 -8.31
CA VAL A 63 -1.82 12.10 -7.11
C VAL A 63 -1.26 10.70 -7.33
N ILE A 64 0.04 10.62 -7.59
CA ILE A 64 0.76 9.38 -7.86
C ILE A 64 1.39 8.77 -6.60
N GLY A 65 1.53 9.54 -5.52
CA GLY A 65 2.08 9.01 -4.29
C GLY A 65 1.96 9.90 -3.07
N VAL A 66 2.12 9.29 -1.90
CA VAL A 66 2.22 9.98 -0.61
C VAL A 66 3.41 9.47 0.18
N GLN A 67 4.10 10.38 0.88
CA GLN A 67 5.30 10.07 1.65
C GLN A 67 5.34 10.85 2.97
N TYR A 68 5.29 10.11 4.08
CA TYR A 68 5.43 10.61 5.44
C TYR A 68 6.33 9.68 6.27
N GLN A 69 7.36 10.21 6.89
CA GLN A 69 8.33 9.41 7.63
C GLN A 69 8.67 10.08 8.95
N GLY A 70 8.59 9.33 10.04
CA GLY A 70 8.99 9.82 11.36
C GLY A 70 8.08 10.91 11.92
N ILE A 71 6.85 11.05 11.42
CA ILE A 71 5.94 12.08 11.91
C ILE A 71 5.32 11.66 13.24
N ASN A 72 5.12 12.62 14.14
CA ASN A 72 4.48 12.43 15.44
C ASN A 72 3.05 12.99 15.45
N TRP A 73 2.39 13.00 14.31
CA TRP A 73 1.08 13.60 14.16
C TRP A 73 0.01 12.78 14.89
N VAL A 74 -0.92 13.49 15.51
CA VAL A 74 -2.12 12.90 16.09
C VAL A 74 -3.10 12.59 14.97
N GLY A 75 -3.40 11.31 14.78
CA GLY A 75 -4.35 10.84 13.78
C GLY A 75 -3.84 9.71 12.90
N ASN A 76 -4.72 9.21 12.04
CA ASN A 76 -4.41 8.17 11.06
C ASN A 76 -4.69 8.65 9.64
N PHE A 77 -3.78 8.39 8.71
CA PHE A 77 -4.05 8.55 7.29
C PHE A 77 -5.03 7.48 6.81
N ASN A 78 -6.07 7.89 6.09
CA ASN A 78 -6.98 6.96 5.44
C ASN A 78 -6.46 6.56 4.05
N ILE A 79 -5.47 5.66 4.01
CA ILE A 79 -4.84 5.20 2.76
C ILE A 79 -5.81 4.56 1.76
N TYR A 80 -7.04 4.22 2.18
CA TYR A 80 -8.09 3.66 1.32
C TYR A 80 -8.89 4.72 0.57
N ALA A 81 -8.69 6.00 0.89
CA ALA A 81 -9.25 7.13 0.18
C ALA A 81 -8.29 7.69 -0.88
N LEU A 82 -7.08 7.15 -0.99
CA LEU A 82 -6.14 7.61 -2.01
C LEU A 82 -6.69 7.39 -3.43
N PRO A 83 -6.47 8.35 -4.36
CA PRO A 83 -6.88 8.21 -5.75
C PRO A 83 -6.41 6.91 -6.40
N SER A 84 -7.19 6.42 -7.37
CA SER A 84 -6.86 5.19 -8.09
C SER A 84 -5.54 5.27 -8.89
N THR A 85 -5.09 6.49 -9.17
CA THR A 85 -3.81 6.85 -9.80
C THR A 85 -2.60 6.65 -8.89
N THR A 86 -2.80 6.50 -7.58
CA THR A 86 -1.70 6.35 -6.62
C THR A 86 -0.93 5.05 -6.84
N THR A 87 0.38 5.19 -7.03
CA THR A 87 1.35 4.12 -7.28
C THR A 87 2.29 3.88 -6.10
N MET A 88 2.44 4.85 -5.18
CA MET A 88 3.39 4.80 -4.09
C MET A 88 2.78 5.27 -2.76
N ILE A 89 2.88 4.46 -1.70
CA ILE A 89 2.42 4.83 -0.35
C ILE A 89 3.52 4.54 0.65
N TRP A 90 4.20 5.56 1.14
CA TRP A 90 5.30 5.41 2.10
C TRP A 90 4.98 6.18 3.38
N ILE A 91 4.43 5.49 4.37
CA ILE A 91 4.05 6.07 5.66
C ILE A 91 4.72 5.25 6.75
N THR A 92 5.85 5.73 7.28
CA THR A 92 6.76 4.93 8.11
C THR A 92 7.10 5.62 9.42
N SER A 93 7.30 4.86 10.50
CA SER A 93 7.69 5.40 11.81
C SER A 93 6.75 6.52 12.30
N SER A 94 5.44 6.34 12.12
CA SER A 94 4.46 7.44 12.21
C SER A 94 3.28 7.14 13.15
N SER A 95 3.45 6.15 14.05
CA SER A 95 2.45 5.73 15.04
C SER A 95 1.06 5.41 14.46
N GLN A 96 0.98 5.03 13.18
CA GLN A 96 -0.29 4.76 12.51
C GLN A 96 -0.92 3.48 13.07
N SER A 97 -2.19 3.56 13.47
CA SER A 97 -2.95 2.47 14.08
C SER A 97 -4.34 2.36 13.43
N PHE A 98 -4.44 1.49 12.43
CA PHE A 98 -5.68 1.20 11.70
C PHE A 98 -5.70 -0.25 11.22
N PRO A 99 -6.88 -0.81 10.86
CA PRO A 99 -6.96 -2.16 10.35
C PRO A 99 -6.44 -2.26 8.91
N MET A 100 -5.69 -3.32 8.62
CA MET A 100 -5.21 -3.69 7.29
C MET A 100 -6.33 -4.29 6.43
N ILE A 101 -6.60 -3.67 5.28
CA ILE A 101 -7.63 -4.07 4.31
C ILE A 101 -7.03 -4.01 2.90
N THR A 102 -6.17 -4.97 2.56
CA THR A 102 -5.43 -5.02 1.28
C THR A 102 -6.32 -4.93 0.04
N ARG A 103 -7.52 -5.54 0.07
CA ARG A 103 -8.53 -5.42 -1.00
C ARG A 103 -9.01 -3.99 -1.27
N ARG A 104 -8.70 -3.00 -0.44
CA ARG A 104 -9.06 -1.58 -0.63
C ARG A 104 -7.88 -0.71 -1.07
N PHE A 105 -6.70 -1.30 -1.32
CA PHE A 105 -5.58 -0.53 -1.87
C PHE A 105 -5.89 0.02 -3.27
N PRO A 106 -5.26 1.16 -3.66
CA PRO A 106 -5.31 1.65 -5.03
C PRO A 106 -4.85 0.57 -6.02
N ARG A 107 -5.56 0.42 -7.15
CA ARG A 107 -5.30 -0.69 -8.09
C ARG A 107 -3.98 -0.54 -8.86
N LYS A 108 -3.49 0.69 -9.04
CA LYS A 108 -2.19 0.98 -9.66
C LYS A 108 -1.01 0.99 -8.67
N LEU A 109 -1.25 0.65 -7.40
CA LEU A 109 -0.21 0.64 -6.37
C LEU A 109 0.89 -0.37 -6.71
N THR A 110 2.12 0.14 -6.88
CA THR A 110 3.31 -0.67 -7.18
C THR A 110 4.19 -0.83 -5.93
N SER A 111 4.29 0.21 -5.10
CA SER A 111 5.18 0.23 -3.93
C SER A 111 4.47 0.73 -2.68
N ILE A 112 4.51 -0.06 -1.62
CA ILE A 112 3.98 0.33 -0.31
C ILE A 112 4.96 0.04 0.81
N SER A 113 5.16 1.02 1.68
CA SER A 113 5.90 0.87 2.93
C SER A 113 5.09 1.45 4.07
N LEU A 114 4.67 0.59 4.99
CA LEU A 114 3.99 0.95 6.23
C LEU A 114 4.82 0.56 7.46
N THR A 115 6.13 0.51 7.27
CA THR A 115 7.12 0.01 8.24
C THR A 115 7.13 0.81 9.54
N VAL A 116 7.24 0.13 10.69
CA VAL A 116 7.33 0.75 12.03
C VAL A 116 6.08 1.60 12.31
N ASN A 117 4.94 0.94 12.45
CA ASN A 117 3.69 1.53 12.89
C ASN A 117 2.97 0.55 13.85
N GLU A 118 1.70 0.79 14.12
CA GLU A 118 0.87 -0.04 14.99
C GLU A 118 -0.29 -0.70 14.23
N ILE A 119 -0.15 -0.84 12.91
CA ILE A 119 -1.21 -1.35 12.02
C ILE A 119 -1.52 -2.80 12.38
N PHE A 120 -2.81 -3.14 12.44
CA PHE A 120 -3.30 -4.43 12.91
C PHE A 120 -4.26 -5.08 11.93
N GLY A 121 -4.70 -6.30 12.24
CA GLY A 121 -5.58 -7.09 11.38
C GLY A 121 -4.80 -7.99 10.41
N THR A 122 -5.53 -8.64 9.51
CA THR A 122 -4.97 -9.68 8.64
C THR A 122 -4.33 -9.10 7.38
N LEU A 123 -3.09 -9.49 7.10
CA LEU A 123 -2.45 -9.20 5.82
C LEU A 123 -2.85 -10.26 4.78
N ASP A 124 -3.92 -9.99 4.04
CA ASP A 124 -4.37 -10.87 2.96
C ASP A 124 -3.57 -10.62 1.67
N LEU A 125 -2.60 -11.50 1.42
CA LEU A 125 -1.73 -11.45 0.24
C LEU A 125 -2.48 -11.75 -1.08
N THR A 126 -3.66 -12.38 -1.02
CA THR A 126 -4.41 -12.80 -2.22
C THR A 126 -5.14 -11.63 -2.89
N THR A 127 -5.32 -10.52 -2.18
CA THR A 127 -6.01 -9.33 -2.64
C THR A 127 -5.08 -8.14 -2.90
N LEU A 128 -3.76 -8.37 -2.91
CA LEU A 128 -2.77 -7.37 -3.29
C LEU A 128 -2.98 -6.92 -4.75
N PRO A 129 -2.72 -5.63 -5.06
CA PRO A 129 -2.72 -5.11 -6.43
C PRO A 129 -1.82 -5.93 -7.37
N SER A 130 -2.31 -6.21 -8.57
CA SER A 130 -1.63 -7.07 -9.54
C SER A 130 -0.31 -6.48 -10.08
N GLN A 131 -0.12 -5.16 -9.95
CA GLN A 131 1.07 -4.42 -10.34
C GLN A 131 2.07 -4.22 -9.19
N MET A 132 1.76 -4.71 -7.98
CA MET A 132 2.62 -4.53 -6.81
C MET A 132 3.99 -5.19 -7.03
N THR A 133 5.06 -4.42 -6.82
CA THR A 133 6.45 -4.87 -6.89
C THR A 133 7.07 -4.99 -5.50
N ASP A 134 6.74 -4.07 -4.59
CA ASP A 134 7.37 -3.98 -3.28
C ASP A 134 6.33 -3.73 -2.18
N GLY A 135 6.32 -4.60 -1.17
CA GLY A 135 5.46 -4.46 0.02
C GLY A 135 6.27 -4.60 1.31
N TYR A 136 6.38 -3.51 2.08
CA TYR A 136 7.06 -3.49 3.38
C TYR A 136 6.05 -3.21 4.48
N PHE A 137 5.78 -4.23 5.30
CA PHE A 137 4.80 -4.22 6.37
C PHE A 137 5.42 -4.58 7.73
N ASN A 138 6.74 -4.63 7.82
CA ASN A 138 7.45 -5.06 9.02
C ASN A 138 7.32 -4.06 10.18
N ASN A 139 7.50 -4.54 11.41
CA ASN A 139 7.32 -3.74 12.64
C ASN A 139 5.91 -3.16 12.75
N ASN A 140 4.93 -4.04 12.81
CA ASN A 140 3.51 -3.71 13.01
C ASN A 140 2.86 -4.76 13.92
N ARG A 141 1.53 -4.74 14.05
CA ARG A 141 0.74 -5.71 14.83
C ARG A 141 -0.11 -6.61 13.92
N LEU A 142 0.31 -6.83 12.69
CA LEU A 142 -0.43 -7.65 11.72
C LEU A 142 -0.49 -9.10 12.17
N VAL A 143 -1.58 -9.76 11.80
CA VAL A 143 -1.82 -11.18 12.10
C VAL A 143 -2.05 -11.98 10.81
N GLY A 144 -2.00 -13.31 10.94
CA GLY A 144 -2.18 -14.24 9.82
C GLY A 144 -3.64 -14.48 9.43
N PRO A 145 -3.87 -15.45 8.52
CA PRO A 145 -2.87 -16.27 7.83
C PRO A 145 -2.27 -15.59 6.58
N LEU A 146 -1.00 -15.86 6.31
CA LEU A 146 -0.34 -15.58 5.02
C LEU A 146 -0.50 -16.76 4.07
N ASN A 147 -0.74 -16.45 2.80
CA ASN A 147 -0.86 -17.40 1.70
C ASN A 147 0.00 -16.94 0.51
N PHE A 148 1.07 -17.69 0.19
CA PHE A 148 2.02 -17.35 -0.88
C PHE A 148 1.70 -18.05 -2.22
N ILE A 149 0.55 -18.71 -2.34
CA ILE A 149 0.15 -19.44 -3.56
C ILE A 149 -0.17 -18.48 -4.70
N ARG A 150 -0.78 -17.32 -4.41
CA ARG A 150 -1.30 -16.37 -5.42
C ARG A 150 -0.69 -14.98 -5.26
N LEU A 151 0.64 -14.91 -5.25
CA LEU A 151 1.34 -13.62 -5.24
C LEU A 151 1.20 -12.91 -6.60
N PRO A 152 1.15 -11.57 -6.63
CA PRO A 152 1.25 -10.81 -7.87
C PRO A 152 2.49 -11.21 -8.68
N ARG A 153 2.34 -11.39 -10.00
CA ARG A 153 3.45 -11.81 -10.88
C ARG A 153 4.60 -10.79 -10.93
N THR A 154 4.31 -9.53 -10.63
CA THR A 154 5.25 -8.42 -10.57
C THR A 154 5.99 -8.32 -9.25
N LEU A 155 5.55 -9.04 -8.21
CA LEU A 155 6.08 -8.90 -6.86
C LEU A 155 7.56 -9.31 -6.82
N GLN A 156 8.40 -8.42 -6.30
CA GLN A 156 9.84 -8.59 -6.16
C GLN A 156 10.25 -8.73 -4.71
N ARG A 157 9.66 -7.94 -3.81
CA ARG A 157 10.02 -7.91 -2.39
C ARG A 157 8.79 -7.85 -1.51
N LEU A 158 8.79 -8.69 -0.48
CA LEU A 158 7.79 -8.67 0.57
C LEU A 158 8.48 -8.78 1.92
N ASN A 159 8.21 -7.85 2.83
CA ASN A 159 8.75 -7.89 4.19
C ASN A 159 7.62 -7.80 5.21
N VAL A 160 7.49 -8.83 6.05
CA VAL A 160 6.45 -8.91 7.08
C VAL A 160 7.03 -9.27 8.44
N VAL A 161 8.36 -9.18 8.62
CA VAL A 161 9.01 -9.50 9.90
C VAL A 161 8.52 -8.60 11.03
N GLN A 162 8.69 -9.04 12.28
CA GLN A 162 8.33 -8.23 13.45
C GLN A 162 6.84 -7.82 13.41
N ASN A 163 5.97 -8.81 13.23
CA ASN A 163 4.52 -8.72 13.34
C ASN A 163 4.02 -9.85 14.25
N ASN A 164 2.73 -9.85 14.57
CA ASN A 164 2.06 -10.89 15.35
C ASN A 164 1.55 -12.06 14.47
N ILE A 165 2.17 -12.27 13.30
CA ILE A 165 1.78 -13.32 12.37
C ILE A 165 2.31 -14.66 12.90
N GLN A 166 1.40 -15.58 13.19
CA GLN A 166 1.71 -16.92 13.68
C GLN A 166 1.01 -17.97 12.83
N GLN A 167 1.77 -18.89 12.23
CA GLN A 167 1.23 -20.04 11.50
C GLN A 167 2.19 -21.22 11.64
N LYS A 168 1.65 -22.42 11.87
CA LYS A 168 2.43 -23.67 11.89
C LYS A 168 3.07 -23.96 10.54
N ARG A 169 2.38 -23.60 9.45
CA ARG A 169 2.84 -23.85 8.09
C ARG A 169 2.36 -22.74 7.16
N VAL A 170 3.22 -22.34 6.25
CA VAL A 170 2.87 -21.50 5.10
C VAL A 170 3.12 -22.28 3.82
N TRP A 171 2.22 -22.11 2.86
CA TRP A 171 2.29 -22.78 1.56
C TRP A 171 2.68 -21.78 0.48
N TYR A 172 3.54 -22.22 -0.43
CA TYR A 172 3.83 -21.53 -1.67
C TYR A 172 3.67 -22.47 -2.86
N ASP A 173 3.31 -21.91 -4.01
CA ASP A 173 3.31 -22.61 -5.30
C ASP A 173 4.34 -21.92 -6.21
N SER A 174 4.13 -21.91 -7.53
CA SER A 174 5.02 -21.27 -8.50
C SER A 174 5.23 -19.79 -8.15
N LEU A 175 6.33 -19.54 -7.43
CA LEU A 175 6.73 -18.20 -7.03
C LEU A 175 6.94 -17.33 -8.27
N PRO A 176 6.54 -16.05 -8.24
CA PRO A 176 6.75 -15.15 -9.37
C PRO A 176 8.21 -15.13 -9.82
N LYS A 177 8.46 -15.14 -11.14
CA LYS A 177 9.83 -15.15 -11.69
C LYS A 177 10.68 -13.97 -11.23
N ASN A 178 10.04 -12.82 -10.97
CA ASN A 178 10.69 -11.60 -10.53
C ASN A 178 10.87 -11.52 -9.01
N LEU A 179 10.35 -12.50 -8.26
CA LEU A 179 10.41 -12.52 -6.81
C LEU A 179 11.86 -12.72 -6.35
N ARG A 180 12.39 -11.73 -5.65
CA ARG A 180 13.77 -11.71 -5.15
C ARG A 180 13.83 -12.16 -3.71
N THR A 181 12.93 -11.62 -2.88
CA THR A 181 13.00 -11.82 -1.44
C THR A 181 11.62 -11.80 -0.79
N ILE A 182 11.38 -12.76 0.09
CA ILE A 182 10.34 -12.70 1.12
C ILE A 182 11.02 -12.77 2.49
N LEU A 183 10.94 -11.69 3.26
CA LEU A 183 11.42 -11.63 4.64
C LEU A 183 10.28 -12.02 5.59
N LEU A 184 10.45 -13.18 6.22
CA LEU A 184 9.56 -13.77 7.22
C LEU A 184 10.30 -13.89 8.56
N ALA A 185 9.58 -13.89 9.67
CA ALA A 185 10.18 -14.11 11.00
C ALA A 185 10.16 -15.59 11.39
N ASN A 186 11.05 -16.02 12.29
CA ASN A 186 11.16 -17.42 12.73
C ASN A 186 9.94 -18.00 13.49
N VAL A 187 8.87 -17.22 13.68
CA VAL A 187 7.60 -17.66 14.30
C VAL A 187 6.79 -18.61 13.41
N PHE A 188 7.23 -18.87 12.18
CA PHE A 188 6.66 -19.92 11.34
C PHE A 188 7.25 -21.29 11.66
N GLY A 189 6.39 -22.32 11.68
CA GLY A 189 6.82 -23.70 11.84
C GLY A 189 7.55 -24.22 10.58
N GLU A 190 6.93 -24.10 9.41
CA GLU A 190 7.44 -24.62 8.14
C GLU A 190 7.00 -23.77 6.94
N VAL A 191 7.82 -23.69 5.90
CA VAL A 191 7.51 -23.15 4.57
C VAL A 191 7.51 -24.31 3.59
N ARG A 192 6.36 -24.63 2.97
CA ARG A 192 6.22 -25.81 2.11
C ARG A 192 5.74 -25.49 0.70
N ALA A 193 6.41 -26.08 -0.29
CA ALA A 193 5.94 -26.09 -1.67
C ALA A 193 4.68 -26.95 -1.79
N ILE A 194 3.76 -26.57 -2.68
CA ILE A 194 2.70 -27.48 -3.14
C ILE A 194 3.30 -28.57 -4.04
N ASP A 195 4.22 -28.20 -4.93
CA ASP A 195 4.96 -29.12 -5.79
C ASP A 195 6.45 -29.17 -5.38
N PRO A 196 6.97 -30.33 -4.93
CA PRO A 196 8.37 -30.47 -4.52
C PRO A 196 9.39 -30.02 -5.59
N ARG A 197 9.03 -30.06 -6.87
CA ARG A 197 9.90 -29.59 -7.98
C ARG A 197 10.20 -28.09 -7.90
N GLN A 198 9.40 -27.33 -7.17
CA GLN A 198 9.53 -25.88 -7.02
C GLN A 198 10.41 -25.46 -5.83
N MET A 199 10.95 -26.41 -5.05
CA MET A 199 11.76 -26.13 -3.86
C MET A 199 13.11 -25.45 -4.15
N SER A 200 13.70 -25.69 -5.32
CA SER A 200 15.09 -25.31 -5.63
C SER A 200 15.41 -23.82 -5.43
N ASN A 201 14.43 -22.93 -5.68
CA ASN A 201 14.60 -21.49 -5.54
C ASN A 201 14.08 -20.92 -4.22
N ALA A 202 13.25 -21.67 -3.48
CA ALA A 202 12.59 -21.17 -2.28
C ALA A 202 13.59 -20.78 -1.18
N LYS A 203 14.65 -21.56 -1.00
CA LYS A 203 15.72 -21.27 -0.01
C LYS A 203 16.48 -19.97 -0.29
N LYS A 204 16.49 -19.48 -1.53
CA LYS A 204 17.12 -18.20 -1.90
C LYS A 204 16.17 -17.01 -1.70
N ILE A 205 14.87 -17.25 -1.83
CA ILE A 205 13.81 -16.24 -1.79
C ILE A 205 13.36 -15.99 -0.35
N PHE A 206 13.03 -17.05 0.39
CA PHE A 206 12.60 -16.93 1.78
C PHE A 206 13.80 -16.67 2.69
N ARG A 207 13.72 -15.58 3.45
CA ARG A 207 14.76 -15.11 4.38
C ARG A 207 14.15 -14.91 5.77
N GLY A 208 14.97 -15.06 6.81
CA GLY A 208 14.52 -15.00 8.21
C GLY A 208 13.76 -16.24 8.69
N VAL A 209 13.82 -17.33 7.91
CA VAL A 209 13.42 -18.70 8.29
C VAL A 209 14.64 -19.60 8.11
N THR A 210 14.86 -20.54 9.02
CA THR A 210 15.97 -21.49 8.94
C THR A 210 15.79 -22.47 7.77
N TYR A 211 16.88 -22.86 7.10
CA TYR A 211 16.81 -23.65 5.87
C TYR A 211 16.22 -25.07 6.04
N ASP A 212 16.27 -25.63 7.24
CA ASP A 212 15.68 -26.92 7.61
C ASP A 212 14.14 -26.88 7.65
N LYS A 213 13.56 -25.69 7.78
CA LYS A 213 12.09 -25.48 7.78
C LYS A 213 11.50 -25.21 6.40
N ILE A 214 12.31 -25.22 5.34
CA ILE A 214 11.89 -24.96 3.95
C ILE A 214 11.89 -26.28 3.17
N HIS A 215 10.71 -26.74 2.76
CA HIS A 215 10.46 -28.03 2.12
C HIS A 215 9.71 -27.90 0.79
#